data_AF-A0A921MX02-F1
#
_entry.id   AF-A0A921MX02-F1
#
_cell.length_a   1.000
_cell.length_b   1.000
_cell.length_c   1.000
_cell.angle_alpha   90.00
_cell.angle_beta   90.00
_cell.angle_gamma   90.00
#
_symmetry.space_group_name_H-M   'P 1'
#
loop_
_entity.id
_entity.type
_entity.pdbx_description
1 polymer ?
#
loop_
_entity_poly.entity_id
_entity_poly.type
_entity_poly.pdbx_seq_one_letter_code
_entity_poly.pdbx_strand_id
1 'polypeptide(L)'
;MSTSVLPVSDVELAAAFYRDRLGFRIDFLHGSPPSYGAVSRDGARLHLKFVHEPVLDIDAAPREGLVRSRIDCSAHPMISPPRLIPRASAKIM
;
A
#
# COMPACT_ATOMS: atom_id res chain seq x y z
N MET A 1 -12.90 16.45 -4.78
CA MET A 1 -12.14 15.19 -4.72
C MET A 1 -11.85 14.89 -3.26
N SER A 2 -12.46 13.86 -2.69
CA SER A 2 -12.29 13.51 -1.28
C SER A 2 -10.92 12.84 -1.09
N THR A 3 -9.99 13.48 -0.39
CA THR A 3 -8.68 12.87 -0.06
C THR A 3 -8.86 11.87 1.06
N SER A 4 -8.87 10.59 0.73
CA SER A 4 -8.98 9.52 1.72
C SER A 4 -7.67 9.36 2.48
N VAL A 5 -7.68 9.61 3.79
CA VAL A 5 -6.54 9.45 4.69
C VAL A 5 -6.78 8.24 5.58
N LEU A 6 -5.83 7.32 5.59
CA LEU A 6 -5.83 6.12 6.40
C LEU A 6 -4.87 6.30 7.58
N PRO A 7 -5.37 6.26 8.83
CA PRO A 7 -4.52 6.21 10.01
C PRO A 7 -3.81 4.84 10.06
N VAL A 8 -2.50 4.84 10.27
CA VAL A 8 -1.66 3.62 10.35
C VAL A 8 -0.69 3.72 11.52
N SER A 9 -0.31 2.58 12.10
CA SER A 9 0.68 2.52 13.18
C SER A 9 2.13 2.49 12.66
N ASP A 10 2.34 2.20 11.37
CA ASP A 10 3.64 2.26 10.71
C ASP A 10 3.43 2.59 9.23
N VAL A 11 3.97 3.73 8.79
CA VAL A 11 3.75 4.24 7.42
C VAL A 11 4.59 3.48 6.40
N GLU A 12 5.82 3.09 6.76
CA GLU A 12 6.71 2.37 5.86
C GLU A 12 6.20 0.95 5.60
N LEU A 13 5.82 0.25 6.68
CA LEU A 13 5.27 -1.11 6.59
C LEU A 13 3.93 -1.11 5.84
N ALA A 14 3.05 -0.14 6.12
CA ALA A 14 1.79 0.01 5.38
C ALA A 14 2.03 0.27 3.88
N ALA A 15 2.93 1.21 3.53
CA ALA A 15 3.24 1.51 2.14
C ALA A 15 3.81 0.29 1.39
N ALA A 16 4.71 -0.47 2.04
CA ALA A 16 5.23 -1.72 1.50
C ALA A 16 4.12 -2.75 1.29
N PHE A 17 3.18 -2.89 2.23
CA PHE A 17 2.03 -3.78 2.08
C PHE A 17 1.17 -3.42 0.87
N TYR A 18 0.78 -2.13 0.74
CA TYR A 18 -0.01 -1.67 -0.39
C TYR A 18 0.72 -1.90 -1.73
N ARG A 19 2.04 -1.74 -1.76
CA ARG A 19 2.87 -2.02 -2.93
C ARG A 19 2.93 -3.51 -3.26
N ASP A 20 3.38 -4.31 -2.31
CA ASP A 20 3.79 -5.70 -2.55
C ASP A 20 2.61 -6.66 -2.62
N ARG A 21 1.51 -6.36 -1.91
CA ARG A 21 0.35 -7.26 -1.80
C ARG A 21 -0.84 -6.77 -2.61
N LEU A 22 -1.01 -5.45 -2.71
CA LEU A 22 -2.15 -4.85 -3.39
C LEU A 22 -1.79 -4.17 -4.72
N GLY A 23 -0.51 -4.17 -5.12
CA GLY A 23 -0.06 -3.65 -6.41
C GLY A 23 -0.16 -2.13 -6.55
N PHE A 24 -0.19 -1.38 -5.45
CA PHE A 24 -0.09 0.07 -5.49
C PHE A 24 1.35 0.50 -5.79
N ARG A 25 1.51 1.75 -6.22
CA ARG A 25 2.81 2.43 -6.24
C ARG A 25 2.93 3.35 -5.04
N ILE A 26 4.13 3.43 -4.47
CA ILE A 26 4.45 4.43 -3.44
C ILE A 26 4.69 5.74 -4.17
N ASP A 27 3.84 6.74 -3.90
CA ASP A 27 3.98 8.07 -4.50
C ASP A 27 5.10 8.85 -3.78
N PHE A 28 5.06 8.84 -2.44
CA PHE A 28 6.06 9.47 -1.58
C PHE A 28 5.95 8.95 -0.14
N LEU A 29 7.04 9.09 0.62
CA LEU A 29 7.12 8.94 2.07
C LEU A 29 7.80 10.18 2.66
N HIS A 30 7.33 10.64 3.81
CA HIS A 30 7.81 11.86 4.46
C HIS A 30 8.01 11.64 5.96
N GLY A 31 9.16 12.08 6.48
CA GLY A 31 9.58 11.90 7.87
C GLY A 31 10.76 10.92 8.02
N SER A 32 11.41 10.95 9.19
CA SER A 32 12.45 10.00 9.58
C SER A 32 12.30 9.68 11.08
N PRO A 33 11.64 8.56 11.46
CA PRO A 33 10.95 7.59 10.59
C PRO A 33 9.72 8.18 9.88
N PRO A 34 9.26 7.59 8.75
CA PRO A 34 8.12 8.11 7.99
C PRO A 34 6.86 8.25 8.84
N SER A 35 6.28 9.45 8.87
CA SER A 35 5.04 9.76 9.60
C SER A 35 3.88 10.07 8.66
N TYR A 36 4.15 10.24 7.37
CA TYR A 36 3.16 10.50 6.35
C TYR A 36 3.59 9.98 4.98
N GLY A 37 2.64 9.57 4.15
CA GLY A 37 2.93 9.09 2.81
C GLY A 37 1.68 9.00 1.94
N ALA A 38 1.86 8.61 0.68
CA ALA A 38 0.75 8.28 -0.20
C ALA A 38 1.10 7.11 -1.13
N VAL A 39 0.07 6.34 -1.47
CA VAL A 39 0.13 5.26 -2.45
C VAL A 39 -0.99 5.44 -3.47
N SER A 40 -0.73 5.06 -4.73
CA SER A 40 -1.70 5.17 -5.81
C SER A 40 -1.80 3.90 -6.66
N ARG A 41 -3.02 3.62 -7.15
CA ARG A 41 -3.31 2.54 -8.08
C ARG A 41 -4.56 2.87 -8.90
N ASP A 42 -4.50 2.70 -10.21
CA ASP A 42 -5.66 2.78 -11.11
C ASP A 42 -6.53 4.04 -10.91
N GLY A 43 -5.91 5.19 -10.65
CA GLY A 43 -6.59 6.47 -10.42
C GLY A 43 -7.06 6.72 -8.97
N ALA A 44 -6.97 5.73 -8.08
CA ALA A 44 -7.19 5.88 -6.66
C ALA A 44 -5.90 6.30 -5.94
N ARG A 45 -6.01 7.26 -5.00
CA ARG A 45 -4.90 7.71 -4.15
C ARG A 45 -5.28 7.62 -2.69
N LEU A 46 -4.47 6.92 -1.90
CA LEU A 46 -4.63 6.75 -0.47
C LEU A 46 -3.49 7.45 0.24
N HIS A 47 -3.84 8.32 1.19
CA HIS A 47 -2.86 8.98 2.04
C HIS A 47 -2.70 8.17 3.33
N LEU A 48 -1.46 7.92 3.75
CA LEU A 48 -1.14 7.18 4.97
C LEU A 48 -0.65 8.17 6.01
N LYS A 49 -1.25 8.17 7.20
CA LYS A 49 -0.84 9.05 8.30
C LYS A 49 -0.55 8.24 9.54
N PHE A 50 0.64 8.39 10.09
CA PHE A 50 0.99 7.78 11.35
C PHE A 50 0.10 8.30 12.48
N VAL A 51 -0.41 7.38 13.30
CA VAL A 51 -1.11 7.67 14.55
C VAL A 51 -0.61 6.72 15.63
N HIS A 52 -0.40 7.25 16.84
CA HIS A 52 0.01 6.44 17.99
C HIS A 52 -1.10 5.50 18.45
N GLU A 53 -2.36 5.92 18.33
CA GLU A 53 -3.53 5.19 18.80
C GLU A 53 -4.46 4.90 17.61
N PRO A 54 -5.02 3.68 17.52
CA PRO A 54 -5.97 3.35 16.47
C PRO A 54 -7.22 4.22 16.62
N VAL A 55 -7.49 5.06 15.61
CA VAL A 55 -8.65 5.97 15.56
C VAL A 55 -9.97 5.21 15.31
N LEU A 56 -9.88 3.93 14.95
CA LEU A 56 -11.01 3.05 14.67
C LEU A 56 -11.16 2.01 15.78
N ASP A 57 -12.20 2.16 16.59
CA ASP A 57 -12.63 1.11 17.52
C ASP A 57 -13.19 -0.08 16.73
N ILE A 58 -12.52 -1.24 16.81
CA ILE A 58 -12.83 -2.44 16.01
C ILE A 58 -14.18 -3.06 16.35
N ASP A 59 -14.71 -2.76 17.53
CA ASP A 59 -15.96 -3.32 18.05
C ASP A 59 -17.14 -2.34 17.94
N ALA A 60 -16.87 -1.08 17.57
CA ALA A 60 -17.90 -0.07 17.36
C ALA A 60 -18.82 -0.43 16.19
N ALA A 61 -20.11 -0.13 16.38
CA ALA A 61 -21.14 -0.36 15.38
C ALA A 61 -20.82 0.37 14.06
N PRO A 62 -21.07 -0.26 12.89
CA PRO A 62 -20.95 0.40 11.61
C PRO A 62 -21.77 1.68 11.57
N ARG A 63 -21.19 2.75 11.02
CA ARG A 63 -21.86 4.04 10.80
C ARG A 63 -21.92 4.33 9.31
N GLU A 64 -22.95 5.07 8.90
CA GLU A 64 -23.12 5.48 7.50
C GLU A 64 -21.83 6.15 6.98
N GLY A 65 -21.35 5.71 5.81
CA GLY A 65 -20.11 6.20 5.18
C GLY A 65 -18.80 5.61 5.72
N LEU A 66 -18.83 4.73 6.74
CA LEU A 66 -17.65 4.00 7.20
C LEU A 66 -17.45 2.73 6.38
N VAL A 67 -16.36 2.67 5.62
CA VAL A 67 -15.87 1.41 5.03
C VAL A 67 -14.80 0.84 5.96
N ARG A 68 -15.06 -0.37 6.50
CA ARG A 68 -14.08 -1.15 7.27
C ARG A 68 -13.72 -2.41 6.49
N SER A 69 -12.42 -2.65 6.34
CA SER A 69 -11.89 -3.90 5.78
C SER A 69 -10.76 -4.41 6.67
N ARG A 70 -10.74 -5.72 6.94
CA ARG A 70 -9.64 -6.40 7.62
C ARG A 70 -8.77 -7.06 6.57
N ILE A 71 -7.47 -6.83 6.61
CA ILE A 71 -6.53 -7.43 5.69
C ILE A 71 -5.50 -8.21 6.51
N ASP A 72 -5.51 -9.53 6.35
CA ASP A 72 -4.58 -10.43 7.03
C ASP A 72 -3.37 -10.68 6.12
N CYS A 73 -2.17 -10.61 6.71
CA CYS A 73 -0.92 -10.93 6.02
C CYS A 73 -0.55 -12.39 6.29
N SER A 74 -0.97 -13.31 5.43
CA SER A 74 -0.27 -14.60 5.31
C SER A 74 0.98 -14.43 4.45
N ALA A 75 2.15 -14.80 4.98
CA ALA A 75 3.36 -14.90 4.17
C ALA A 75 3.11 -15.94 3.06
N HIS A 76 3.00 -15.48 1.81
CA HIS A 76 2.95 -16.40 0.68
C HIS A 76 4.39 -16.77 0.33
N PRO A 77 4.79 -18.06 0.33
CA PRO A 77 6.13 -18.43 -0.12
C PRO A 77 6.31 -17.92 -1.54
N MET A 78 7.43 -17.26 -1.81
CA MET A 78 7.77 -16.72 -3.14
C MET A 78 7.76 -17.86 -4.18
N ILE A 79 6.70 -17.97 -4.98
CA ILE A 79 6.65 -18.92 -6.09
C ILE A 79 7.38 -18.30 -7.29
N SER A 80 8.65 -18.70 -7.44
CA SER A 80 9.57 -18.62 -8.60
C SER A 80 9.83 -17.26 -9.28
N PRO A 81 11.10 -16.93 -9.63
CA PRO A 81 11.43 -15.70 -10.34
C PRO A 81 10.89 -15.68 -11.78
N PRO A 82 10.63 -14.49 -12.36
CA PRO A 82 10.14 -14.35 -13.73
C PRO A 82 11.15 -14.94 -14.75
N ARG A 83 10.68 -15.77 -15.68
CA ARG A 83 11.52 -16.28 -16.78
C ARG A 83 11.99 -15.11 -17.65
N LEU A 84 13.31 -14.97 -17.76
CA LEU A 84 13.95 -14.03 -18.67
C LEU A 84 13.67 -14.47 -20.12
N ILE A 85 12.88 -13.71 -20.86
CA ILE A 85 12.76 -13.85 -22.31
C ILE A 85 14.03 -13.27 -22.96
N PRO A 86 14.84 -14.05 -23.69
CA PRO A 86 16.02 -13.51 -24.36
C PRO A 86 15.58 -12.58 -25.50
N ARG A 87 15.98 -11.30 -25.46
CA ARG A 87 15.82 -10.40 -26.61
C ARG A 87 16.73 -10.89 -27.72
N ALA A 88 16.15 -11.23 -28.87
CA ALA A 88 16.90 -11.49 -30.09
C ALA A 88 17.70 -10.23 -30.46
N SER A 89 19.04 -10.37 -30.51
CA SER A 89 19.92 -9.34 -31.04
C SER A 89 19.67 -9.15 -32.53
N ALA A 90 19.10 -8.00 -32.91
CA ALA A 90 19.16 -7.53 -34.27
C ALA A 90 20.62 -7.18 -34.60
N LYS A 91 21.27 -8.00 -35.43
CA LYS A 91 22.51 -7.65 -36.11
C LYS A 91 22.17 -6.53 -37.11
N ILE A 92 22.71 -5.35 -36.88
CA ILE A 92 22.72 -4.27 -37.88
C ILE A 92 24.04 -4.44 -38.65
N MET A 93 23.92 -4.69 -39.95
CA MET A 93 24.97 -4.57 -40.96
C MET A 93 24.66 -3.35 -41.82
#